data_AF-A0A8I1LCD7-F1
#
_entry.id   AF-A0A8I1LCD7-F1
#
_cell.length_a   1.000
_cell.length_b   1.000
_cell.length_c   1.000
_cell.angle_alpha   90.00
_cell.angle_beta   90.00
_cell.angle_gamma   90.00
#
_symmetry.space_group_name_H-M   'P 1'
#
loop_
_entity.id
_entity.type
_entity.pdbx_description
1 polymer ?
#
loop_
_entity_poly.entity_id
_entity_poly.type
_entity_poly.pdbx_seq_one_letter_code
_entity_poly.pdbx_strand_id
1 'polypeptide(L)'
;MKLGISVFVIVASSLLWLRGWSDSLVRFPERRDEAIFRQNVAHESSPDYQAERVLAEAYWRRYPDVAEDGYFGKTGPYGSLGARKHFTLHGKREGRIWDETSSPEQNK
;
A
#
# COMPACT_ATOMS: atom_id res chain seq x y z
N MET A 1 -43.21 30.38 0.67
CA MET A 1 -42.20 30.17 1.73
C MET A 1 -41.64 28.74 1.75
N LYS A 2 -42.46 27.68 1.68
CA LYS A 2 -41.98 26.26 1.74
C LYS A 2 -41.05 25.84 0.60
N LEU A 3 -41.31 26.29 -0.63
CA LEU A 3 -40.48 25.99 -1.82
C LEU A 3 -39.04 26.55 -1.73
N GLY A 4 -38.85 27.73 -1.13
CA GLY A 4 -37.52 28.34 -1.01
C GLY A 4 -36.60 27.58 -0.06
N ILE A 5 -37.16 26.99 1.00
CA ILE A 5 -36.39 26.22 1.99
C ILE A 5 -35.87 24.92 1.37
N SER A 6 -36.69 24.22 0.59
CA SER A 6 -36.28 22.97 -0.07
C SER A 6 -35.13 23.18 -1.06
N VAL A 7 -35.18 24.26 -1.86
CA VAL A 7 -34.09 24.58 -2.80
C VAL A 7 -32.80 24.90 -2.05
N PHE A 8 -32.88 25.67 -0.95
CA PHE A 8 -31.72 25.99 -0.14
C PHE A 8 -31.04 24.74 0.45
N VAL A 9 -31.82 23.79 0.97
CA VAL A 9 -31.27 22.53 1.51
C VAL A 9 -30.56 21.72 0.42
N ILE A 10 -31.17 21.58 -0.76
CA ILE A 10 -30.56 20.82 -1.86
C ILE A 10 -29.24 21.46 -2.30
N VAL A 11 -29.20 22.79 -2.45
CA VAL A 11 -27.99 23.51 -2.83
C VAL A 11 -26.91 23.36 -1.75
N ALA A 12 -27.25 23.55 -0.48
CA ALA A 12 -26.29 23.41 0.63
C ALA A 12 -25.73 21.98 0.70
N SER A 13 -26.58 20.95 0.59
CA SER A 13 -26.15 19.55 0.57
C SER A 13 -25.26 19.24 -0.65
N SER A 14 -25.59 19.76 -1.83
CA SER A 14 -24.79 19.58 -3.05
C SER A 14 -23.41 20.21 -2.91
N LEU A 15 -23.32 21.41 -2.32
CA LEU A 15 -22.05 22.10 -2.08
C LEU A 15 -21.17 21.38 -1.07
N LEU A 16 -21.75 20.82 0.00
CA LEU A 16 -21.02 20.00 0.98
C LEU A 16 -20.47 18.72 0.33
N TRP A 17 -21.28 18.07 -0.52
CA TRP A 17 -20.85 16.89 -1.26
C TRP A 17 -19.72 17.20 -2.26
N LEU A 18 -19.85 18.29 -3.02
CA LEU A 18 -18.82 18.78 -3.95
C LEU A 18 -17.50 19.12 -3.24
N ARG A 19 -17.56 19.71 -2.04
CA ARG A 19 -16.38 20.00 -1.23
C ARG A 19 -15.68 18.73 -0.75
N GLY A 20 -16.44 17.75 -0.26
CA GLY A 20 -15.89 16.44 0.12
C GLY A 20 -15.25 15.69 -1.05
N TRP A 21 -15.82 15.82 -2.25
CA TRP A 21 -15.23 15.25 -3.46
C TRP A 21 -13.97 16.00 -3.92
N SER A 22 -13.89 17.33 -3.74
CA SER A 22 -12.68 18.09 -4.06
C SER A 22 -11.49 17.74 -3.17
N ASP A 23 -11.75 17.31 -1.93
CA ASP A 23 -10.73 16.85 -0.98
C ASP A 23 -10.40 15.35 -1.13
N SER A 24 -10.99 14.64 -2.11
CA SER A 24 -10.72 13.22 -2.26
C SER A 24 -9.25 12.97 -2.67
N LEU A 25 -8.61 12.05 -1.95
CA LEU A 25 -7.22 11.61 -2.12
C LEU A 25 -6.88 11.12 -3.53
N VAL A 26 -7.87 10.90 -4.40
CA VAL A 26 -7.68 10.55 -5.81
C VAL A 26 -6.99 11.68 -6.59
N ARG A 27 -7.12 12.94 -6.16
CA ARG A 27 -6.60 14.10 -6.90
C ARG A 27 -5.16 14.51 -6.55
N PHE A 28 -4.59 13.99 -5.46
CA PHE A 28 -3.28 14.42 -4.94
C PHE A 28 -2.32 13.24 -4.81
N PRO A 29 -1.70 12.77 -5.91
CA PRO A 29 -0.71 11.70 -5.87
C PRO A 29 0.46 12.02 -4.91
N GLU A 30 0.86 13.28 -4.82
CA GLU A 30 1.92 13.75 -3.91
C GLU A 30 1.68 13.39 -2.44
N ARG A 31 0.43 13.49 -1.95
CA ARG A 31 0.11 13.14 -0.55
C ARG A 31 0.22 11.64 -0.30
N ARG A 32 -0.07 10.82 -1.32
CA ARG A 32 0.09 9.37 -1.25
C ARG A 32 1.57 9.02 -1.20
N ASP A 33 2.38 9.63 -2.04
CA ASP A 33 3.82 9.38 -2.09
C ASP A 33 4.51 9.84 -0.79
N GLU A 34 4.11 10.99 -0.24
CA GLU A 34 4.59 11.47 1.06
C GLU A 34 4.22 10.51 2.20
N ALA A 35 3.00 9.96 2.18
CA ALA A 35 2.57 8.98 3.18
C ALA A 35 3.39 7.68 3.10
N ILE A 36 3.62 7.19 1.88
CA ILE A 36 4.44 5.98 1.65
C ILE A 36 5.89 6.23 2.07
N PHE A 37 6.46 7.37 1.69
CA PHE A 37 7.82 7.75 2.07
C PHE A 37 7.98 7.81 3.60
N ARG A 38 7.07 8.50 4.29
CA ARG A 38 7.09 8.56 5.77
C ARG A 38 6.98 7.18 6.40
N GLN A 39 6.15 6.31 5.84
CA GLN A 39 6.00 4.93 6.32
C GLN A 39 7.32 4.16 6.17
N ASN A 40 8.00 4.27 5.03
CA ASN A 40 9.26 3.58 4.79
C ASN A 40 10.35 4.08 5.73
N VAL A 41 10.51 5.40 5.89
CA VAL A 41 11.51 5.97 6.80
C VAL A 41 11.29 5.52 8.25
N ALA A 42 10.04 5.52 8.70
CA ALA A 42 9.68 5.02 10.03
C ALA A 42 10.00 3.52 10.18
N HIS A 43 9.75 2.74 9.13
CA HIS A 43 10.01 1.31 9.13
C HIS A 43 11.53 0.99 9.10
N GLU A 44 12.31 1.69 8.29
CA GLU A 44 13.77 1.55 8.22
C GLU A 44 14.46 1.85 9.56
N SER A 45 13.86 2.75 10.34
CA SER A 45 14.34 3.10 11.68
C SER A 45 13.90 2.11 12.76
N SER A 46 13.08 1.10 12.43
CA SER A 46 12.57 0.14 13.40
C SER A 46 13.60 -0.96 13.70
N PRO A 47 13.64 -1.49 14.95
CA PRO A 47 14.53 -2.60 15.31
C PRO A 47 14.34 -3.85 14.44
N ASP A 48 13.10 -4.06 13.96
CA ASP A 48 12.70 -5.25 13.20
C ASP A 48 12.97 -5.12 11.69
N TYR A 49 13.50 -3.97 11.23
CA TYR A 49 13.71 -3.69 9.82
C TYR A 49 14.57 -4.76 9.12
N GLN A 50 15.62 -5.24 9.79
CA GLN A 50 16.52 -6.23 9.20
C GLN A 50 15.82 -7.58 8.99
N ALA A 51 15.01 -8.02 9.94
CA ALA A 51 14.26 -9.27 9.81
C ALA A 51 13.22 -9.19 8.69
N GLU A 52 12.48 -8.07 8.61
CA GLU A 52 11.52 -7.84 7.52
C GLU A 52 12.23 -7.81 6.15
N ARG A 53 13.43 -7.22 6.07
CA ARG A 53 14.21 -7.20 4.82
C ARG A 53 14.62 -8.62 4.38
N VAL A 54 15.07 -9.46 5.31
CA VAL A 54 15.42 -10.86 5.00
C VAL A 54 14.21 -11.63 4.49
N LEU A 55 13.04 -11.47 5.13
CA LEU A 55 11.78 -12.07 4.69
C LEU A 55 11.37 -11.57 3.29
N ALA A 56 11.46 -10.27 3.05
CA ALA A 56 11.15 -9.67 1.75
C ALA A 56 12.07 -10.19 0.64
N GLU A 57 13.36 -10.31 0.91
CA GLU A 57 14.33 -10.88 -0.03
C GLU A 57 14.05 -12.35 -0.33
N ALA A 58 13.76 -13.16 0.69
CA ALA A 58 13.38 -14.56 0.53
C ALA A 58 12.08 -14.69 -0.29
N TYR A 59 11.12 -13.79 -0.08
CA TYR A 59 9.87 -13.73 -0.83
C TYR A 59 10.10 -13.40 -2.30
N TRP A 60 10.81 -12.31 -2.60
CA TRP A 60 11.12 -11.91 -3.97
C TRP A 60 12.00 -12.91 -4.72
N ARG A 61 12.86 -13.65 -4.01
CA ARG A 61 13.64 -14.74 -4.61
C ARG A 61 12.74 -15.88 -5.08
N ARG A 62 11.67 -16.19 -4.35
CA ARG A 62 10.68 -17.21 -4.70
C ARG A 62 9.70 -16.73 -5.76
N TYR A 63 9.46 -15.43 -5.81
CA TYR A 63 8.45 -14.80 -6.64
C TYR A 63 9.07 -13.65 -7.47
N PRO A 64 9.82 -13.97 -8.54
CA PRO A 64 10.48 -12.95 -9.37
C PRO A 64 9.49 -11.99 -10.03
N ASP A 65 8.29 -12.48 -10.35
CA ASP A 65 7.20 -11.68 -10.89
C ASP A 65 6.80 -10.52 -9.97
N VAL A 66 6.82 -10.75 -8.65
CA VAL A 66 6.57 -9.70 -7.65
C VAL A 66 7.80 -8.84 -7.47
N ALA A 67 9.00 -9.41 -7.58
CA ALA A 67 10.26 -8.68 -7.44
C ALA A 67 10.45 -7.61 -8.53
N GLU A 68 9.95 -7.91 -9.73
CA GLU A 68 9.98 -7.03 -10.92
C GLU A 68 8.79 -6.07 -11.00
N ASP A 69 7.78 -6.24 -10.13
CA ASP A 69 6.61 -5.38 -10.11
C ASP A 69 6.96 -3.94 -9.71
N GLY A 70 6.44 -2.96 -10.45
CA GLY A 70 6.75 -1.55 -10.22
C GLY A 70 6.18 -0.97 -8.92
N TYR A 71 5.25 -1.67 -8.26
CA TYR A 71 4.60 -1.20 -7.04
C TYR A 71 5.01 -1.99 -5.79
N PHE A 72 5.15 -3.31 -5.91
CA PHE A 72 5.49 -4.23 -4.82
C PHE A 72 6.91 -4.79 -4.88
N GLY A 73 7.61 -4.57 -5.99
CA GLY A 73 8.94 -5.09 -6.23
C GLY A 73 10.06 -4.29 -5.57
N LYS A 74 11.29 -4.69 -5.86
CA LYS A 74 12.51 -4.17 -5.22
C LYS A 74 12.71 -2.67 -5.41
N THR A 75 12.22 -2.15 -6.54
CA THR A 75 12.30 -0.74 -6.92
C THR A 75 10.98 0.01 -6.67
N GLY A 76 9.97 -0.68 -6.12
CA GLY A 76 8.67 -0.10 -5.84
C GLY A 76 8.70 0.90 -4.70
N PRO A 77 7.66 1.76 -4.59
CA PRO A 77 7.62 2.84 -3.61
C PRO A 77 7.58 2.35 -2.16
N TYR A 78 7.31 1.06 -1.89
CA TYR A 78 7.28 0.51 -0.54
C TYR A 78 8.60 -0.12 -0.06
N GLY A 79 9.64 -0.18 -0.89
CA GLY A 79 10.87 -0.89 -0.53
C GLY A 79 10.60 -2.33 -0.08
N SER A 80 11.24 -2.80 1.00
CA SER A 80 11.05 -4.16 1.55
C SER A 80 9.61 -4.46 1.98
N LEU A 81 8.84 -3.45 2.39
CA LEU A 81 7.42 -3.61 2.74
C LEU A 81 6.55 -3.98 1.54
N GLY A 82 7.02 -3.72 0.31
CA GLY A 82 6.33 -4.07 -0.92
C GLY A 82 5.99 -5.56 -0.98
N ALA A 83 6.96 -6.41 -0.62
CA ALA A 83 6.80 -7.86 -0.58
C ALA A 83 5.69 -8.29 0.40
N ARG A 84 5.71 -7.78 1.64
CA ARG A 84 4.69 -8.10 2.66
C ARG A 84 3.30 -7.61 2.26
N LYS A 85 3.25 -6.43 1.63
CA LYS A 85 1.99 -5.84 1.15
C LYS A 85 1.42 -6.67 0.02
N HIS A 86 2.23 -7.09 -0.94
CA HIS A 86 1.82 -8.01 -1.99
C HIS A 86 1.30 -9.32 -1.40
N PHE A 87 2.04 -9.93 -0.47
CA PHE A 87 1.60 -11.17 0.18
C PHE A 87 0.22 -11.01 0.85
N THR A 88 0.03 -9.92 1.59
CA THR A 88 -1.21 -9.66 2.32
C THR A 88 -2.39 -9.40 1.38
N LEU A 89 -2.20 -8.64 0.30
CA LEU A 89 -3.27 -8.27 -0.63
C LEU A 89 -3.57 -9.37 -1.65
N HIS A 90 -2.55 -10.05 -2.16
CA HIS A 90 -2.62 -10.97 -3.30
C HIS A 90 -2.08 -12.35 -2.94
N GLY A 91 -0.85 -12.40 -2.44
CA GLY A 91 -0.10 -13.66 -2.27
C GLY A 91 -0.81 -14.73 -1.42
N LYS A 92 -1.56 -14.36 -0.37
CA LYS A 92 -2.35 -15.32 0.42
C LYS A 92 -3.38 -16.07 -0.41
N ARG A 93 -4.07 -15.38 -1.32
CA ARG A 93 -5.08 -15.97 -2.20
C ARG A 93 -4.45 -16.76 -3.35
N GLU A 94 -3.23 -16.39 -3.72
CA GLU A 94 -2.42 -17.07 -4.73
C GLU A 94 -1.65 -18.27 -4.16
N GLY A 95 -1.77 -18.57 -2.86
CA GLY A 95 -1.06 -19.67 -2.21
C GLY A 95 0.44 -19.43 -2.02
N ARG A 96 0.89 -18.17 -2.08
CA ARG A 96 2.29 -17.80 -1.84
C ARG A 96 2.64 -17.97 -0.36
N ILE A 97 3.93 -18.09 -0.08
CA ILE A 97 4.44 -18.35 1.27
C ILE A 97 5.18 -17.10 1.79
N TRP A 98 5.02 -16.75 3.06
CA TRP A 98 5.78 -15.67 3.71
C TRP A 98 6.62 -16.24 4.85
N ASP A 99 7.83 -16.69 4.52
CA ASP A 99 8.75 -17.35 5.44
C ASP A 99 10.20 -17.28 4.92
N GLU A 100 11.18 -17.35 5.82
CA GLU A 100 12.62 -17.34 5.52
C GLU A 100 13.09 -18.70 4.97
N THR A 101 12.49 -19.78 5.47
CA THR A 101 12.96 -21.17 5.31
C THR A 101 12.81 -21.77 3.90
N SER A 102 12.20 -21.05 2.97
CA SER A 102 11.89 -21.57 1.63
C SER A 102 12.92 -21.21 0.55
N SER A 103 14.16 -20.91 0.95
CA SER A 103 15.30 -21.03 0.04
C SER A 103 15.45 -22.51 -0.36
N PRO A 104 15.63 -22.86 -1.65
CA PRO A 104 15.69 -24.25 -2.13
C PRO A 104 16.87 -25.09 -1.61
N GLU A 105 17.62 -24.63 -0.62
CA GLU A 105 18.81 -25.30 -0.06
C GLU A 105 18.64 -25.96 1.31
N GLN A 106 17.50 -25.82 2.00
CA GLN A 106 17.35 -26.34 3.37
C GLN A 106 16.60 -27.68 3.49
N ASN A 107 16.49 -28.44 2.40
CA ASN A 107 15.99 -29.81 2.46
C ASN A 107 17.07 -30.78 1.92
N LYS A 108 18.12 -30.97 2.71
CA LYS A 108 19.15 -31.98 2.47
C LYS A 108 19.57 -32.63 3.77
#